data_AF-A0A821KW02-F1
#
_entry.id   AF-A0A821KW02-F1
#
_cell.length_a   1.000
_cell.length_b   1.000
_cell.length_c   1.000
_cell.angle_alpha   90.00
_cell.angle_beta   90.00
_cell.angle_gamma   90.00
#
_symmetry.space_group_name_H-M   'P 1'
#
loop_
_entity.id
_entity.type
_entity.pdbx_description
1 polymer ?
#
loop_
_entity_poly.entity_id
_entity_poly.type
_entity_poly.pdbx_seq_one_letter_code
_entity_poly.pdbx_strand_id
1 'polypeptide(L)'
;SPTNLPDSEPLPWFSVDYRRLYDVLCHTVHTDQSTLLLYMLLHRNQHFKAYVISRTNIDQIVLPVLRVIYAATERNSQHIYMSLIILLILSEDDYFNKTIHDIKLKKLTW
;
A
#
# COMPACT_ATOMS: atom_id res chain seq x y z
N SER A 1 -43.00 32.70 -14.92
CA SER A 1 -41.60 32.83 -14.51
C SER A 1 -41.15 31.50 -13.95
N PRO A 2 -40.15 30.82 -14.52
CA PRO A 2 -39.66 29.58 -13.93
C PRO A 2 -38.75 29.95 -12.75
N THR A 3 -39.20 29.57 -11.55
CA THR A 3 -38.32 29.19 -10.44
C THR A 3 -37.31 28.18 -10.95
N ASN A 4 -36.01 28.27 -10.58
CA ASN A 4 -35.19 27.10 -10.22
C ASN A 4 -33.76 27.48 -9.80
N LEU A 5 -33.50 27.14 -8.53
CA LEU A 5 -32.25 26.76 -7.83
C LEU A 5 -30.96 27.59 -8.04
N PRO A 6 -30.30 28.04 -6.95
CA PRO A 6 -28.89 28.43 -7.04
C PRO A 6 -28.06 27.21 -7.48
N ASP A 7 -27.17 27.44 -8.43
CA ASP A 7 -26.18 26.49 -8.91
C ASP A 7 -25.58 25.72 -7.73
N SER A 8 -25.87 24.42 -7.68
CA SER A 8 -25.30 23.50 -6.71
C SER A 8 -23.78 23.50 -6.92
N GLU A 9 -23.08 24.28 -6.11
CA GLU A 9 -21.64 24.33 -5.99
C GLU A 9 -21.13 22.88 -5.90
N PRO A 10 -20.29 22.40 -6.84
CA PRO A 10 -19.83 21.03 -6.80
C PRO A 10 -19.07 20.85 -5.48
N LEU A 11 -19.65 20.03 -4.59
CA LEU A 11 -19.01 19.62 -3.34
C LEU A 11 -17.56 19.26 -3.66
N PRO A 12 -16.57 19.69 -2.85
CA PRO A 12 -15.17 19.38 -3.12
C PRO A 12 -15.05 17.86 -3.26
N TRP A 13 -14.86 17.43 -4.51
CA TRP A 13 -14.68 16.04 -4.88
C TRP A 13 -13.60 15.50 -3.95
N PHE A 14 -13.94 14.49 -3.15
CA PHE A 14 -13.06 13.94 -2.14
C PHE A 14 -11.78 13.44 -2.83
N SER A 15 -10.72 14.26 -2.75
CA SER A 15 -9.41 13.98 -3.33
C SER A 15 -8.51 13.45 -2.24
N VAL A 16 -8.20 12.16 -2.29
CA VAL A 16 -7.23 11.57 -1.38
C VAL A 16 -5.84 11.79 -1.95
N ASP A 17 -4.99 12.47 -1.19
CA ASP A 17 -3.58 12.56 -1.51
C ASP A 17 -2.91 11.18 -1.31
N TYR A 18 -2.74 10.46 -2.43
CA TYR A 18 -2.11 9.13 -2.43
C TYR A 18 -0.67 9.17 -1.93
N ARG A 19 0.03 10.30 -2.02
CA ARG A 19 1.39 10.43 -1.50
C ARG A 19 1.39 10.40 0.01
N ARG A 20 0.54 11.22 0.65
CA ARG A 20 0.40 11.23 2.12
C ARG A 20 -0.12 9.89 2.64
N LEU A 21 -1.11 9.32 1.95
CA LEU A 21 -1.65 8.01 2.32
C LEU A 21 -0.56 6.92 2.25
N TYR A 22 0.21 6.88 1.16
CA TYR A 22 1.30 5.92 1.01
C TYR A 22 2.36 6.09 2.09
N ASP A 23 2.76 7.33 2.39
CA ASP A 23 3.76 7.62 3.41
C ASP A 23 3.30 7.13 4.79
N VAL A 24 2.06 7.42 5.17
CA VAL A 24 1.47 6.92 6.42
C VAL A 24 1.44 5.38 6.44
N LEU A 25 1.00 4.74 5.35
CA LEU A 25 0.95 3.28 5.26
C LEU A 25 2.33 2.64 5.39
N CYS A 26 3.39 3.23 4.84
CA CYS A 26 4.75 2.73 5.00
C CYS A 26 5.17 2.68 6.49
N HIS A 27 4.73 3.65 7.29
CA HIS A 27 5.03 3.70 8.72
C HIS A 27 4.12 2.77 9.54
N THR A 28 2.85 2.58 9.14
CA THR A 28 1.85 1.88 9.96
C THR A 28 1.56 0.44 9.56
N VAL A 29 2.06 -0.05 8.42
CA VAL A 29 1.82 -1.44 7.90
C VAL A 29 2.31 -2.55 8.84
N HIS A 30 3.10 -2.24 9.87
CA HIS A 30 3.41 -3.20 10.92
C HIS A 30 2.19 -3.56 11.81
N THR A 31 1.07 -2.84 11.69
CA THR A 31 -0.19 -3.10 12.40
C THR A 31 -1.18 -3.88 11.53
N ASP A 32 -1.98 -4.73 12.16
CA ASP A 32 -2.99 -5.57 11.48
C ASP A 32 -3.98 -4.73 10.67
N GLN A 33 -4.49 -3.64 11.27
CA GLN A 33 -5.47 -2.74 10.64
C GLN A 33 -4.91 -2.04 9.41
N SER A 34 -3.67 -1.53 9.48
CA SER A 34 -3.06 -0.84 8.34
C SER A 34 -2.70 -1.82 7.23
N THR A 35 -2.33 -3.05 7.57
CA THR A 35 -2.07 -4.10 6.58
C THR A 35 -3.34 -4.48 5.85
N LEU A 36 -4.45 -4.65 6.57
CA LEU A 36 -5.74 -4.92 5.97
C LEU A 36 -6.19 -3.77 5.06
N LEU A 37 -5.99 -2.52 5.49
CA LEU A 37 -6.28 -1.34 4.68
C LEU A 37 -5.43 -1.31 3.41
N LEU A 38 -4.12 -1.56 3.52
CA LEU A 38 -3.21 -1.63 2.38
C LEU A 38 -3.64 -2.74 1.41
N TYR A 39 -3.97 -3.93 1.92
CA TYR A 39 -4.50 -5.03 1.13
C TYR A 39 -5.77 -4.61 0.37
N MET A 40 -6.74 -4.00 1.06
CA MET A 40 -7.99 -3.55 0.45
C MET A 40 -7.75 -2.49 -0.63
N LEU A 41 -6.84 -1.54 -0.40
CA LEU A 41 -6.50 -0.50 -1.37
C LEU A 41 -5.79 -1.08 -2.60
N LEU A 42 -4.81 -1.97 -2.42
CA LEU A 42 -4.11 -2.61 -3.54
C LEU A 42 -5.03 -3.53 -4.34
N HIS A 43 -5.92 -4.25 -3.67
CA HIS A 43 -6.83 -5.21 -4.32
C HIS A 43 -8.02 -4.52 -5.02
N ARG A 44 -8.64 -3.51 -4.39
CA ARG A 44 -9.89 -2.90 -4.88
C ARG A 44 -9.70 -1.56 -5.58
N ASN A 45 -8.58 -0.87 -5.37
CA ASN A 45 -8.32 0.44 -5.98
C ASN A 45 -7.14 0.36 -6.96
N GLN A 46 -7.48 0.15 -8.24
CA GLN A 46 -6.49 0.04 -9.31
C GLN A 46 -5.64 1.32 -9.48
N HIS A 47 -6.22 2.50 -9.23
CA HIS A 47 -5.46 3.76 -9.29
C HIS A 47 -4.40 3.84 -8.19
N PHE A 48 -4.74 3.40 -6.97
CA PHE A 48 -3.78 3.33 -5.89
C PHE A 48 -2.72 2.24 -6.14
N LYS A 49 -3.10 1.05 -6.62
CA LYS A 49 -2.15 -0.01 -7.03
C LYS A 49 -1.15 0.52 -8.06
N ALA A 50 -1.63 1.14 -9.13
CA ALA A 50 -0.79 1.74 -10.17
C ALA A 50 0.12 2.84 -9.61
N TYR A 51 -0.42 3.71 -8.74
CA TYR A 51 0.38 4.71 -8.04
C TYR A 51 1.52 4.06 -7.24
N VAL A 52 1.23 3.04 -6.42
CA VAL A 52 2.24 2.34 -5.61
C VAL A 52 3.32 1.69 -6.47
N ILE A 53 2.93 0.94 -7.51
CA ILE A 53 3.86 0.23 -8.40
C ILE A 53 4.77 1.22 -9.17
N SER A 54 4.25 2.40 -9.53
CA SER A 54 5.04 3.43 -10.22
C SER A 54 6.12 4.09 -9.35
N ARG A 55 6.16 3.83 -8.04
CA ARG A 55 7.11 4.44 -7.11
C ARG A 55 8.47 3.77 -7.19
N THR A 56 9.52 4.60 -7.26
CA THR A 56 10.91 4.14 -7.19
C THR A 56 11.32 3.68 -5.79
N ASN A 57 10.62 4.16 -4.76
CA ASN A 57 10.89 3.89 -3.35
C ASN A 57 9.97 2.80 -2.76
N ILE A 58 9.64 1.80 -3.57
CA ILE A 58 8.75 0.69 -3.19
C ILE A 58 9.32 -0.13 -2.01
N ASP A 59 10.64 -0.09 -1.80
CA ASP A 59 11.33 -0.69 -0.66
C ASP A 59 10.76 -0.24 0.69
N GLN A 60 10.26 0.99 0.78
CA GLN A 60 9.70 1.54 2.02
C GLN A 60 8.44 0.81 2.49
N ILE A 61 7.69 0.18 1.58
CA ILE A 61 6.51 -0.61 1.95
C ILE A 61 6.83 -2.11 1.98
N VAL A 62 7.72 -2.58 1.09
CA VAL A 62 8.10 -3.99 1.01
C VAL A 62 8.93 -4.43 2.20
N LEU A 63 9.87 -3.60 2.68
CA LEU A 63 10.68 -3.93 3.85
C LEU A 63 9.84 -4.14 5.11
N PRO A 64 8.91 -3.23 5.50
CA PRO A 64 8.00 -3.49 6.60
C PRO A 64 7.13 -4.74 6.42
N VAL A 65 6.60 -4.99 5.21
CA VAL A 65 5.80 -6.21 4.93
C VAL A 65 6.64 -7.48 5.09
N LEU A 66 7.90 -7.47 4.63
CA LEU A 66 8.86 -8.55 4.85
C LEU A 66 9.18 -8.74 6.34
N ARG A 67 9.32 -7.66 7.12
CA ARG A 67 9.51 -7.76 8.58
C ARG A 67 8.32 -8.45 9.25
N VAL A 68 7.08 -8.15 8.84
CA VAL A 68 5.88 -8.81 9.38
C VAL A 68 5.93 -10.32 9.13
N ILE A 69 6.38 -10.74 7.94
CA ILE A 69 6.54 -12.15 7.59
C ILE A 69 7.72 -12.78 8.35
N TYR A 70 8.82 -12.04 8.55
CA TYR A 70 9.98 -12.56 9.28
C TYR A 70 9.71 -12.72 10.78
N ALA A 71 8.93 -11.81 11.38
CA ALA A 71 8.47 -11.89 12.77
C ALA A 71 7.35 -12.94 13.00
N ALA A 72 7.19 -13.88 12.07
CA ALA A 72 6.13 -14.89 12.05
C ALA A 72 6.05 -15.76 13.30
N THR A 73 7.16 -15.95 14.02
CA THR A 73 7.20 -16.73 15.26
C THR A 73 6.43 -16.07 16.42
N GLU A 74 6.18 -14.75 16.37
CA GLU A 74 5.52 -14.00 17.45
C GLU A 74 4.13 -13.45 17.08
N ARG A 75 3.68 -13.60 15.82
CA ARG A 75 2.46 -12.95 15.30
C ARG A 75 1.36 -13.92 14.90
N ASN A 76 0.12 -13.42 14.87
CA ASN A 76 -1.05 -14.15 14.39
C ASN A 76 -0.88 -14.58 12.92
N SER A 77 -1.18 -15.85 12.63
CA SER A 77 -1.07 -16.45 11.29
C SER A 77 -1.79 -15.66 10.20
N GLN A 78 -2.94 -15.05 10.53
CA GLN A 78 -3.72 -14.22 9.62
C GLN A 78 -2.95 -13.00 9.09
N HIS A 79 -2.17 -12.33 9.95
CA HIS A 79 -1.42 -11.13 9.55
C HIS A 79 -0.29 -11.48 8.58
N ILE A 80 0.33 -12.64 8.77
CA ILE A 80 1.32 -13.21 7.87
C ILE A 80 0.70 -13.49 6.50
N TYR A 81 -0.47 -14.13 6.46
CA TYR A 81 -1.17 -14.40 5.20
C TYR A 81 -1.54 -13.12 4.45
N MET A 82 -2.04 -12.10 5.13
CA MET A 82 -2.34 -10.81 4.49
C MET A 82 -1.09 -10.17 3.89
N SER A 83 0.04 -10.22 4.61
CA SER A 83 1.33 -9.70 4.14
C SER A 83 1.84 -10.46 2.92
N LEU A 84 1.69 -11.79 2.90
CA LEU A 84 2.03 -12.62 1.74
C LEU A 84 1.16 -12.28 0.52
N ILE A 85 -0.15 -12.08 0.71
CA ILE A 85 -1.04 -11.70 -0.38
C ILE A 85 -0.67 -10.31 -0.95
N ILE A 86 -0.31 -9.35 -0.08
CA ILE A 86 0.18 -8.04 -0.53
C ILE A 86 1.44 -8.19 -1.39
N LEU A 87 2.41 -9.00 -0.95
CA LEU A 87 3.60 -9.26 -1.76
C LEU A 87 3.26 -9.94 -3.08
N LEU A 88 2.33 -10.89 -3.08
CA LEU A 88 1.87 -11.56 -4.30
C LEU A 88 1.25 -10.56 -5.29
N ILE A 89 0.35 -9.68 -4.82
CA ILE A 89 -0.28 -8.65 -5.65
C ILE A 89 0.75 -7.70 -6.27
N LEU A 90 1.79 -7.33 -5.52
CA LEU A 90 2.86 -6.46 -6.01
C LEU A 90 3.78 -7.20 -6.99
N SER A 91 4.08 -8.48 -6.73
CA SER A 91 4.94 -9.33 -7.57
C SER A 91 4.33 -9.71 -8.93
N GLU A 92 3.06 -9.38 -9.16
CA GLU A 92 2.44 -9.52 -10.47
C GLU A 92 3.04 -8.54 -11.50
N ASP A 93 3.68 -7.46 -11.04
CA ASP A 93 4.29 -6.45 -11.90
C ASP A 93 5.79 -6.71 -12.14
N ASP A 94 6.18 -6.71 -13.42
CA ASP A 94 7.57 -6.96 -13.83
C ASP A 94 8.55 -5.88 -13.38
N TYR A 95 8.11 -4.61 -13.32
CA TYR A 95 8.95 -3.51 -12.88
C TYR A 95 9.23 -3.60 -11.38
N PHE A 96 8.19 -3.91 -10.59
CA PHE A 96 8.32 -4.22 -9.18
C PHE A 96 9.35 -5.34 -8.96
N ASN A 97 9.20 -6.47 -9.68
CA ASN A 97 10.09 -7.61 -9.53
C ASN A 97 11.54 -7.24 -9.79
N LYS A 98 11.83 -6.53 -10.89
CA LYS A 98 13.20 -6.07 -11.20
C LYS A 98 13.74 -5.15 -10.11
N THR A 99 12.91 -4.21 -9.64
CA THR A 99 13.29 -3.25 -8.61
C THR A 99 13.64 -3.95 -7.29
N ILE A 100 12.81 -4.89 -6.83
CA ILE A 100 13.06 -5.64 -5.59
C ILE A 100 14.32 -6.48 -5.66
N HIS A 101 14.59 -7.15 -6.79
CA HIS A 101 15.81 -7.93 -6.96
C HIS A 101 17.08 -7.07 -7.01
N ASP A 102 16.98 -5.80 -7.36
CA ASP A 102 18.10 -4.85 -7.35
C ASP A 102 18.34 -4.21 -5.98
N ILE A 103 17.39 -4.32 -5.03
CA ILE A 103 17.57 -3.87 -3.65
C ILE A 103 18.61 -4.76 -2.96
N LYS A 104 19.85 -4.27 -2.92
CA LYS A 104 20.94 -4.88 -2.14
C LYS A 104 20.70 -4.61 -0.66
N LEU A 105 20.17 -5.61 0.04
CA LEU A 105 20.04 -5.63 1.50
C LEU A 105 21.45 -5.62 2.13
N LYS A 106 21.98 -4.42 2.40
CA LYS A 106 23.23 -4.28 3.15
C LYS A 106 22.98 -4.77 4.58
N LYS A 107 23.52 -5.96 4.90
CA LYS A 107 23.63 -6.56 6.24
C LYS A 107 22.45 -6.22 7.16
N LEU A 108 21.37 -6.99 7.00
CA LEU A 108 20.21 -6.94 7.88
C LEU A 108 20.61 -7.34 9.30
N THR A 109 20.62 -6.39 10.24
CA THR A 109 20.76 -6.64 11.68
C THR A 109 19.39 -6.66 12.36
N TRP A 110 18.41 -7.36 11.76
CA TRP A 110 17.06 -7.49 12.31
C TRP A 110 17.07 -7.97 13.75
#